data_AF-A0AAW2XX76-F1
#
_entry.id   AF-A0AAW2XX76-F1
#
_cell.length_a   1.000
_cell.length_b   1.000
_cell.length_c   1.000
_cell.angle_alpha   90.00
_cell.angle_beta   90.00
_cell.angle_gamma   90.00
#
_symmetry.space_group_name_H-M   'P 1'
#
loop_
_entity.id
_entity.type
_entity.pdbx_description
1 polymer ?
#
loop_
_entity_poly.entity_id
_entity_poly.type
_entity_poly.pdbx_seq_one_letter_code
_entity_poly.pdbx_strand_id
1 'polypeptide(L)'
;MSKNNLPDETTLHWNNYEQLNWDQRMVIDATGPISLPVHVSHKSNENEIGISSNDRGESFLDVISVADQPLYSGSKNHSQLSAVARLVNIKYEYNLLQSCYDEISQLIGEFLPQDHTLPKDYYSTKKLIREL
;
A
#
# COMPACT_ATOMS: atom_id res chain seq x y z
N MET A 1 26.68 -13.63 -36.93
CA MET A 1 26.67 -12.39 -36.11
C MET A 1 25.22 -12.14 -35.72
N SER A 2 24.95 -12.16 -34.41
CA SER A 2 23.62 -12.19 -33.81
C SER A 2 22.75 -10.99 -34.14
N LYS A 3 21.48 -11.25 -34.46
CA LYS A 3 20.40 -10.28 -34.32
C LYS A 3 20.09 -10.19 -32.82
N ASN A 4 20.39 -9.05 -32.22
CA ASN A 4 19.94 -8.74 -30.86
C ASN A 4 18.46 -8.39 -30.93
N ASN A 5 17.60 -9.39 -30.69
CA ASN A 5 16.20 -9.17 -30.33
C ASN A 5 16.18 -8.57 -28.92
N LEU A 6 15.94 -7.26 -28.82
CA LEU A 6 15.42 -6.67 -27.59
C LEU A 6 13.95 -7.15 -27.46
N PRO A 7 13.51 -7.69 -26.30
CA PRO A 7 12.12 -8.08 -26.15
C PRO A 7 11.22 -6.85 -26.25
N ASP A 8 10.21 -7.00 -27.10
CA ASP A 8 9.02 -6.16 -27.25
C ASP A 8 8.49 -5.71 -25.89
N GLU A 9 8.16 -4.42 -25.78
CA GLU A 9 7.38 -3.89 -24.66
C GLU A 9 6.10 -4.72 -24.57
N THR A 10 6.03 -5.63 -23.60
CA THR A 10 4.80 -6.37 -23.31
C THR A 10 3.77 -5.39 -22.80
N THR A 11 3.02 -4.89 -23.76
CA THR A 11 1.87 -4.01 -23.73
C THR A 11 0.83 -4.47 -22.70
N LEU A 12 0.84 -3.85 -21.53
CA LEU A 12 -0.42 -3.54 -20.86
C LEU A 12 -1.25 -2.73 -21.87
N HIS A 13 -2.33 -3.32 -22.39
CA HIS A 13 -3.23 -2.61 -23.28
C HIS A 13 -3.72 -1.32 -22.60
N TRP A 14 -3.38 -0.16 -23.17
CA TRP A 14 -3.68 1.20 -22.64
C TRP A 14 -5.14 1.39 -22.20
N ASN A 15 -6.08 0.68 -22.81
CA ASN A 15 -7.50 0.71 -22.45
C ASN A 15 -7.76 0.32 -20.99
N ASN A 16 -6.89 -0.49 -20.38
CA ASN A 16 -7.02 -0.89 -18.98
C ASN A 16 -6.37 0.12 -18.02
N TYR A 17 -5.38 0.89 -18.46
CA TYR A 17 -4.75 1.94 -17.64
C TYR A 17 -5.71 3.08 -17.34
N GLU A 18 -6.55 3.43 -18.33
CA GLU A 18 -7.55 4.48 -18.18
C GLU A 18 -8.67 4.14 -17.19
N GLN A 19 -8.93 2.86 -16.94
CA GLN A 19 -9.95 2.39 -16.00
C GLN A 19 -9.46 2.28 -14.54
N LEU A 20 -8.17 2.44 -14.31
CA LEU A 20 -7.59 2.42 -12.97
C LEU A 20 -7.83 3.75 -12.26
N ASN A 21 -8.14 3.68 -10.96
CA ASN A 21 -8.15 4.85 -10.12
C ASN A 21 -6.70 5.36 -9.91
N TRP A 22 -6.58 6.60 -9.44
CA TRP A 22 -5.30 7.28 -9.34
C TRP A 22 -4.31 6.57 -8.40
N ASP A 23 -4.82 5.94 -7.33
CA ASP A 23 -4.03 5.14 -6.39
C ASP A 23 -3.39 3.93 -7.08
N GLN A 24 -4.16 3.23 -7.91
CA GLN A 24 -3.70 2.03 -8.62
C GLN A 24 -2.63 2.34 -9.67
N ARG A 25 -2.73 3.49 -10.35
CA ARG A 25 -1.73 3.93 -11.34
C ARG A 25 -0.39 4.22 -10.70
N MET A 26 -0.38 4.90 -9.55
CA MET A 26 0.84 5.24 -8.82
C MET A 26 1.60 4.00 -8.34
N VAL A 27 0.88 2.92 -7.96
CA VAL A 27 1.50 1.66 -7.56
C VAL A 27 2.16 0.94 -8.75
N ILE A 28 1.57 1.04 -9.94
CA ILE A 28 2.12 0.43 -11.17
C ILE A 28 3.36 1.19 -11.66
N ASP A 29 3.31 2.52 -11.68
CA ASP A 29 4.44 3.37 -12.07
C ASP A 29 5.65 3.20 -11.14
N ALA A 30 5.41 2.93 -9.85
CA ALA A 30 6.47 2.74 -8.86
C ALA A 30 7.11 1.35 -8.86
N THR A 31 6.41 0.32 -9.35
CA THR A 31 6.85 -1.08 -9.22
C THR A 31 7.36 -1.69 -10.53
N GLY A 32 7.11 -1.04 -11.67
CA GLY A 32 7.44 -1.58 -12.98
C GLY A 32 6.66 -2.87 -13.31
N PRO A 33 6.79 -3.41 -14.53
CA PRO A 33 5.85 -4.38 -15.11
C PRO A 33 5.73 -5.78 -14.46
N ILE A 34 6.23 -6.03 -13.23
CA ILE A 34 6.27 -7.38 -12.65
C ILE A 34 5.62 -7.52 -11.25
N SER A 35 5.08 -6.48 -10.60
CA SER A 35 4.56 -6.64 -9.23
C SER A 35 3.04 -6.53 -9.05
N LEU A 36 2.26 -7.26 -9.86
CA LEU A 36 0.95 -7.78 -9.45
C LEU A 36 0.72 -9.13 -10.15
N PRO A 37 0.05 -10.12 -9.51
CA PRO A 37 -0.41 -11.31 -10.19
C PRO A 37 -1.53 -10.90 -11.17
N VAL A 38 -1.13 -10.50 -12.38
CA VAL A 38 -2.04 -10.47 -13.52
C VAL A 38 -2.53 -11.90 -13.67
N HIS A 39 -3.83 -12.09 -13.56
CA HIS A 39 -4.49 -13.32 -13.98
C HIS A 39 -4.27 -13.48 -15.48
N VAL A 40 -3.12 -14.04 -15.86
CA VAL A 40 -2.93 -14.69 -17.14
C VAL A 40 -3.63 -16.03 -17.01
N SER A 41 -4.86 -16.08 -17.53
CA SER A 41 -5.56 -17.33 -17.73
C SER A 41 -4.86 -18.10 -18.86
N HIS A 42 -3.72 -18.71 -18.56
CA HIS A 42 -3.23 -19.84 -19.34
C HIS A 42 -3.68 -21.10 -18.61
N LYS A 43 -4.82 -21.64 -19.05
CA LYS A 43 -5.24 -22.99 -18.70
C LYS A 43 -4.11 -23.95 -19.03
N SER A 44 -3.48 -24.53 -18.00
CA SER A 44 -2.87 -25.86 -18.05
C SER A 44 -2.77 -26.42 -16.62
N ASN A 45 -3.44 -27.56 -16.45
CA ASN A 45 -3.33 -28.65 -15.48
C ASN A 45 -3.26 -28.43 -13.94
N GLU A 46 -4.40 -28.74 -13.32
CA GLU A 46 -4.61 -29.62 -12.14
C GLU A 46 -3.47 -29.79 -11.11
N ASN A 47 -3.50 -28.96 -10.06
CA ASN A 47 -3.40 -29.33 -8.62
C ASN A 47 -2.79 -28.21 -7.78
N GLU A 48 -3.49 -27.09 -7.56
CA GLU A 48 -3.19 -26.24 -6.40
C GLU A 48 -4.48 -25.71 -5.76
N ILE A 49 -4.47 -25.80 -4.43
CA ILE A 49 -5.58 -25.64 -3.50
C ILE A 49 -6.31 -24.33 -3.78
N GLY A 50 -7.60 -24.42 -4.11
CA GLY A 50 -8.47 -23.27 -4.30
C GLY A 50 -8.62 -22.49 -3.00
N ILE A 51 -7.88 -21.38 -2.87
CA ILE A 51 -8.19 -20.36 -1.86
C ILE A 51 -9.33 -19.55 -2.44
N SER A 52 -10.54 -19.84 -1.98
CA SER A 52 -11.75 -19.07 -2.30
C SER A 52 -11.48 -17.59 -2.05
N SER A 53 -11.83 -16.73 -3.02
CA SER A 53 -11.68 -15.28 -2.95
C SER A 53 -12.38 -14.63 -1.73
N ASN A 54 -13.15 -15.39 -0.96
CA ASN A 54 -13.78 -14.97 0.28
C ASN A 54 -12.79 -14.82 1.44
N ASP A 55 -11.77 -15.68 1.57
CA ASP A 55 -10.89 -15.71 2.76
C ASP A 55 -9.93 -14.52 2.84
N ARG A 56 -9.45 -14.03 1.67
CA ARG A 56 -8.57 -12.84 1.61
C ARG A 56 -9.32 -11.53 1.81
N GLY A 57 -10.61 -11.49 1.49
CA GLY A 57 -11.47 -10.32 1.69
C GLY A 57 -11.84 -10.12 3.15
N GLU A 58 -12.22 -11.20 3.83
CA GLU A 58 -12.50 -11.19 5.28
C GLU A 58 -11.24 -10.78 6.07
N SER A 59 -10.07 -11.35 5.75
CA SER A 59 -8.82 -10.99 6.44
C SER A 59 -8.42 -9.52 6.26
N PHE A 60 -8.69 -8.93 5.09
CA PHE A 60 -8.38 -7.53 4.79
C PHE A 60 -9.30 -6.59 5.60
N LEU A 61 -10.59 -6.90 5.68
CA LEU A 61 -11.55 -6.15 6.49
C LEU A 61 -11.21 -6.23 7.99
N ASP A 62 -10.78 -7.40 8.45
CA ASP A 62 -10.31 -7.58 9.82
C ASP A 62 -9.11 -6.67 10.10
N VAL A 63 -8.11 -6.61 9.22
CA VAL A 63 -6.94 -5.75 9.44
C VAL A 63 -7.33 -4.26 9.38
N ILE A 64 -8.19 -3.85 8.46
CA ILE A 64 -8.71 -2.47 8.44
C ILE A 64 -9.42 -2.16 9.76
N SER A 65 -10.23 -3.07 10.28
CA SER A 65 -10.96 -2.86 11.54
C SER A 65 -10.02 -2.65 12.73
N VAL A 66 -8.86 -3.32 12.71
CA VAL A 66 -7.81 -3.17 13.73
C VAL A 66 -7.07 -1.84 13.57
N ALA A 67 -6.77 -1.41 12.34
CA ALA A 67 -6.11 -0.13 12.09
C ALA A 67 -7.05 1.07 12.25
N ASP A 68 -8.36 0.87 12.11
CA ASP A 68 -9.35 1.92 12.33
C ASP A 68 -9.66 2.16 13.82
N GLN A 69 -8.98 1.43 14.72
CA GLN A 69 -9.02 1.74 16.14
C GLN A 69 -8.49 3.15 16.44
N PRO A 70 -8.98 3.79 17.53
CA PRO A 70 -8.53 5.13 17.92
C PRO A 70 -7.00 5.23 18.00
N LEU A 71 -6.45 6.37 17.60
CA LEU A 71 -5.00 6.60 17.58
C LEU A 71 -4.35 6.42 18.96
N TYR A 72 -5.11 6.66 20.03
CA TYR A 72 -4.77 6.44 21.44
C TYR A 72 -6.09 6.37 22.23
N SER A 73 -6.05 5.95 23.50
CA SER A 73 -7.24 5.84 24.35
C SER A 73 -7.98 7.18 24.46
N GLY A 74 -9.23 7.22 23.99
CA GLY A 74 -10.06 8.43 24.01
C GLY A 74 -9.82 9.41 22.86
N SER A 75 -9.03 9.04 21.84
CA SER A 75 -8.94 9.82 20.60
C SER A 75 -10.31 9.93 19.92
N LYS A 76 -10.77 11.16 19.69
CA LYS A 76 -12.08 11.44 19.07
C LYS A 76 -11.99 11.79 17.58
N ASN A 77 -10.81 12.23 17.14
CA ASN A 77 -10.62 12.86 15.84
C ASN A 77 -9.90 11.95 14.85
N HIS A 78 -9.06 11.04 15.34
CA HIS A 78 -8.22 10.19 14.48
C HIS A 78 -8.12 8.75 15.01
N SER A 79 -8.26 7.81 14.09
CA SER A 79 -7.80 6.42 14.18
C SER A 79 -6.33 6.30 13.74
N GLN A 80 -5.69 5.15 13.98
CA GLN A 80 -4.34 4.90 13.45
C GLN A 80 -4.33 5.03 11.92
N LEU A 81 -5.32 4.42 11.26
CA LEU A 81 -5.46 4.43 9.82
C LEU A 81 -5.61 5.85 9.27
N SER A 82 -6.50 6.67 9.82
CA SER A 82 -6.72 8.03 9.31
C SER A 82 -5.53 8.97 9.58
N ALA A 83 -4.81 8.80 10.68
CA ALA A 83 -3.58 9.55 10.93
C ALA A 83 -2.47 9.17 9.92
N VAL A 84 -2.27 7.88 9.70
CA VAL A 84 -1.26 7.37 8.75
C VAL A 84 -1.60 7.79 7.31
N ALA A 85 -2.85 7.64 6.88
CA ALA A 85 -3.29 8.06 5.55
C ALA A 85 -3.01 9.56 5.32
N ARG A 86 -3.27 10.40 6.33
CA ARG A 86 -3.01 11.84 6.25
C ARG A 86 -1.53 12.17 6.17
N LEU A 87 -0.68 11.52 6.97
CA LEU A 87 0.77 11.72 6.92
C LEU A 87 1.37 11.27 5.58
N VAL A 88 0.91 10.15 5.06
CA VAL A 88 1.34 9.64 3.75
C VAL A 88 0.90 10.57 2.63
N ASN A 89 -0.34 11.10 2.69
CA ASN A 89 -0.79 12.10 1.73
C ASN A 89 0.09 13.35 1.75
N ILE A 90 0.37 13.91 2.94
CA ILE A 90 1.28 15.06 3.10
C ILE A 90 2.66 14.76 2.51
N LYS A 91 3.20 13.56 2.74
CA LYS A 91 4.48 13.15 2.18
C LYS A 91 4.50 13.27 0.66
N TYR A 92 3.49 12.73 -0.01
CA TYR A 92 3.41 12.71 -1.47
C TYR A 92 3.05 14.08 -2.06
N GLU A 93 2.11 14.79 -1.44
CA GLU A 93 1.65 16.12 -1.89
C GLU A 93 2.78 17.15 -1.87
N TYR A 94 3.66 17.09 -0.86
CA TYR A 94 4.77 18.03 -0.71
C TYR A 94 6.13 17.44 -1.05
N ASN A 95 6.19 16.23 -1.63
CA ASN A 95 7.42 15.50 -1.93
C ASN A 95 8.41 15.47 -0.74
N LEU A 96 7.89 15.25 0.48
CA LEU A 96 8.72 15.24 1.67
C LEU A 96 9.74 14.11 1.58
N LEU A 97 11.00 14.47 1.85
CA LEU A 97 12.07 13.51 2.06
C LEU A 97 11.68 12.53 3.18
N GLN A 98 12.17 11.29 3.07
CA GLN A 98 11.88 10.29 4.10
C GLN A 98 12.35 10.74 5.49
N SER A 99 13.55 11.32 5.59
CA SER A 99 14.06 11.89 6.84
C SER A 99 13.13 12.94 7.43
N CYS A 100 12.54 13.80 6.61
CA CYS A 100 11.58 14.80 7.08
C CYS A 100 10.29 14.17 7.61
N TYR A 101 9.78 13.14 6.94
CA TYR A 101 8.64 12.36 7.44
C TYR A 101 8.95 11.73 8.80
N ASP A 102 10.14 11.16 8.96
CA ASP A 102 10.55 10.46 10.17
C ASP A 102 10.65 11.45 11.35
N GLU A 103 11.27 12.62 11.15
CA GLU A 103 11.33 13.70 12.15
C GLU A 103 9.94 14.23 12.54
N ILE A 104 9.06 14.46 11.56
CA ILE A 104 7.68 14.91 11.82
C ILE A 104 6.90 13.85 12.60
N SER A 105 7.05 12.57 12.25
CA SER A 105 6.33 11.48 12.91
C SER A 105 6.76 11.33 14.38
N GLN A 106 8.07 11.45 14.65
CA GLN A 106 8.60 11.46 16.00
C GLN A 106 8.10 12.67 16.79
N LEU A 107 8.19 13.87 16.21
CA LEU A 107 7.70 15.10 16.84
C LEU A 107 6.21 15.03 17.18
N ILE A 108 5.37 14.50 16.29
CA ILE A 108 3.94 14.30 16.58
C ILE A 108 3.78 13.29 17.72
N GLY A 109 4.54 12.19 17.72
CA GLY A 109 4.53 11.19 18.78
C GLY A 109 4.85 11.78 20.16
N GLU A 110 5.77 12.74 20.25
CA GLU A 110 6.10 13.43 21.52
C GLU A 110 4.93 14.22 22.11
N PHE A 111 3.99 14.69 21.28
CA PHE A 111 2.78 15.38 21.74
C PHE A 111 1.63 14.42 22.08
N LEU A 112 1.75 13.14 21.74
CA LEU A 112 0.72 12.14 21.95
C LEU A 112 0.91 11.41 23.30
N PRO A 113 -0.17 10.84 23.86
CA PRO A 113 -0.07 9.95 25.02
C PRO A 113 0.78 8.70 24.73
N GLN A 114 1.39 8.13 25.77
CA GLN A 114 2.31 6.99 25.63
C GLN A 114 1.68 5.73 24.99
N ASP A 115 0.36 5.58 25.05
CA ASP A 115 -0.39 4.47 24.46
C ASP A 115 -0.78 4.70 22.98
N HIS A 116 -0.24 5.71 22.32
CA HIS A 116 -0.55 5.97 20.92
C HIS A 116 -0.05 4.87 19.98
N THR A 117 -0.73 4.70 18.86
CA THR A 117 -0.41 3.71 17.82
C THR A 117 0.22 4.33 16.58
N LEU A 118 0.53 5.63 16.59
CA LEU A 118 1.19 6.30 15.47
C LEU A 118 2.55 5.65 15.14
N PRO A 119 2.85 5.30 13.87
CA PRO A 119 4.17 4.83 13.47
C PRO A 119 5.23 5.91 13.65
N LYS A 120 6.40 5.50 14.14
CA LYS A 120 7.54 6.38 14.44
C LYS A 120 8.31 6.87 13.21
N ASP A 121 8.18 6.18 12.08
CA ASP A 121 8.95 6.44 10.86
C ASP A 121 8.22 5.90 9.61
N TYR A 122 8.68 6.32 8.45
CA TYR A 122 8.10 5.96 7.16
C TYR A 122 8.21 4.45 6.86
N TYR A 123 9.23 3.79 7.39
CA TYR A 123 9.38 2.35 7.22
C TYR A 123 8.29 1.58 7.98
N SER A 124 8.05 1.95 9.23
CA SER A 124 7.00 1.41 10.10
C SER A 124 5.63 1.68 9.50
N THR A 125 5.42 2.87 8.91
CA THR A 125 4.22 3.19 8.13
C THR A 125 4.04 2.25 6.94
N LYS A 126 5.08 2.06 6.11
CA LYS A 126 4.99 1.13 4.97
C LYS A 126 4.74 -0.30 5.40
N LYS A 127 5.32 -0.73 6.53
CA LYS A 127 5.08 -2.06 7.09
C LYS A 127 3.61 -2.20 7.48
N LEU A 128 3.07 -1.22 8.21
CA LEU A 128 1.65 -1.18 8.57
C LEU A 128 0.78 -1.29 7.31
N ILE A 129 1.00 -0.43 6.29
CA ILE A 129 0.20 -0.42 5.05
C ILE A 129 0.29 -1.74 4.28
N ARG A 130 1.40 -2.47 4.36
CA ARG A 130 1.53 -3.80 3.72
C ARG A 130 0.83 -4.91 4.50
N GLU A 131 0.61 -4.69 5.79
CA GLU A 131 -0.12 -5.60 6.65
C GLU A 131 -1.62 -5.35 6.54
N LEU A 132 -2.05 -4.11 6.21
CA LEU A 132 -3.40 -3.75 5.79
C LEU A 132 -3.80 -4.48 4.50
#